data_AF-A0A2H6F8Z0-F1
#
_entry.id   AF-A0A2H6F8Z0-F1
#
_cell.length_a   1.000
_cell.length_b   1.000
_cell.length_c   1.000
_cell.angle_alpha   90.00
_cell.angle_beta   90.00
_cell.angle_gamma   90.00
#
_symmetry.space_group_name_H-M   'P 1'
#
loop_
_entity.id
_entity.type
_entity.pdbx_description
1 polymer ?
#
loop_
_entity_poly.entity_id
_entity_poly.type
_entity_poly.pdbx_seq_one_letter_code
_entity_poly.pdbx_strand_id
1 'polypeptide(L)' 'MPTVKEDMKVSDLTVNELRNLIRNTIYEILDPDYDLELRPEVIEELKESMKSKERIPAERVAKELGLDW' A
#
# COMPACT_ATOMS: atom_id res chain seq x y z
N MET A 1 -4.12 -10.11 6.57
CA MET A 1 -4.16 -11.40 5.84
C MET A 1 -2.93 -12.22 6.19
N PRO A 2 -2.87 -13.55 5.99
CA PRO A 2 -1.64 -14.27 6.24
C PRO A 2 -0.63 -13.80 5.21
N THR A 3 0.27 -12.91 5.62
CA THR A 3 1.50 -12.62 4.91
C THR A 3 2.11 -13.98 4.58
N VAL A 4 2.39 -14.25 3.31
CA VAL A 4 3.07 -15.49 2.92
C VAL A 4 4.35 -15.54 3.74
N LYS A 5 4.41 -16.43 4.73
CA LYS A 5 5.64 -16.65 5.48
C LYS A 5 6.62 -17.26 4.50
N GLU A 6 7.86 -16.76 4.48
CA GLU A 6 8.90 -17.21 3.53
C GLU A 6 9.01 -18.74 3.44
N ASP A 7 8.76 -19.46 4.54
CA ASP A 7 8.86 -20.93 4.62
C ASP A 7 7.54 -21.70 4.48
N MET A 8 6.44 -21.05 4.06
CA MET A 8 5.14 -21.71 3.95
C MET A 8 5.13 -22.74 2.80
N LYS A 9 4.80 -23.99 3.09
CA LYS A 9 4.66 -25.01 2.03
C LYS A 9 3.29 -24.95 1.37
N VAL A 10 3.27 -25.17 0.06
CA VAL A 10 2.04 -25.28 -0.73
C VAL A 10 1.16 -26.44 -0.24
N SER A 11 1.76 -27.52 0.26
CA SER A 11 1.06 -28.69 0.82
C SER A 11 0.20 -28.37 2.04
N ASP A 12 0.50 -27.25 2.70
CA ASP A 12 -0.16 -26.88 3.96
C ASP A 12 -1.39 -25.99 3.70
N LEU A 13 -1.64 -25.62 2.44
CA LEU A 13 -2.78 -24.79 2.02
C LEU A 13 -4.00 -25.66 1.69
N THR A 14 -5.16 -25.21 2.13
CA THR A 14 -6.41 -25.64 1.52
C THR A 14 -6.53 -25.13 0.09
N VAL A 15 -7.37 -25.77 -0.72
CA VAL A 15 -7.64 -25.36 -2.11
C VAL A 15 -8.11 -23.90 -2.19
N ASN A 16 -8.90 -23.44 -1.21
CA ASN A 16 -9.40 -22.08 -1.17
C ASN A 16 -8.27 -21.07 -0.89
N GLU A 17 -7.37 -21.39 0.04
CA GLU A 17 -6.21 -20.54 0.35
C GLU A 17 -5.25 -20.47 -0.84
N LEU A 18 -4.98 -21.59 -1.51
CA LEU A 18 -4.17 -21.60 -2.73
C LEU A 18 -4.79 -20.75 -3.84
N ARG A 19 -6.11 -20.85 -4.05
CA ARG A 19 -6.82 -20.02 -5.03
C ARG A 19 -6.71 -18.53 -4.71
N ASN A 20 -6.84 -18.16 -3.43
CA ASN A 20 -6.72 -16.78 -2.99
C ASN A 20 -5.29 -16.26 -3.12
N LEU A 21 -4.28 -17.08 -2.78
CA LEU A 21 -2.88 -16.73 -2.97
C LEU A 21 -2.59 -16.41 -4.43
N ILE A 22 -2.95 -17.30 -5.37
CA ILE A 22 -2.75 -17.07 -6.81
C ILE A 22 -3.45 -15.80 -7.27
N ARG A 23 -4.70 -15.59 -6.84
CA ARG A 23 -5.48 -14.41 -7.19
C ARG A 23 -4.79 -13.13 -6.70
N ASN A 24 -4.37 -13.09 -5.44
CA ASN A 24 -3.72 -11.93 -4.85
C ASN A 24 -2.40 -11.62 -5.56
N THR A 25 -1.56 -12.64 -5.84
CA THR A 25 -0.33 -12.46 -6.61
C THR A 25 -0.58 -11.87 -8.00
N ILE A 26 -1.66 -12.28 -8.68
CA ILE A 26 -2.02 -11.67 -9.98
C ILE A 26 -2.43 -10.20 -9.80
N TYR A 27 -3.18 -9.87 -8.76
CA TYR A 27 -3.59 -8.49 -8.50
C TYR A 27 -2.43 -7.60 -8.07
N GLU A 28 -1.48 -8.08 -7.28
CA GLU A 28 -0.25 -7.36 -6.91
C GLU A 28 0.60 -6.96 -8.13
N ILE A 29 0.53 -7.72 -9.23
CA ILE A 29 1.19 -7.35 -10.50
C ILE A 29 0.49 -6.15 -11.16
N LEU A 30 -0.83 -6.04 -11.01
CA LEU A 30 -1.63 -4.97 -11.61
C LEU A 30 -1.64 -3.71 -10.74
N ASP A 31 -1.60 -3.90 -9.43
CA ASP A 31 -1.71 -2.89 -8.40
C ASP A 31 -0.65 -3.18 -7.32
N PRO A 32 0.51 -2.50 -7.33
CA PRO A 32 1.65 -2.83 -6.47
C PRO A 32 1.35 -2.78 -4.97
N ASP A 33 0.30 -2.05 -4.57
CA ASP A 33 -0.21 -1.91 -3.21
C ASP A 33 -1.59 -2.56 -3.03
N TYR A 34 -1.93 -3.56 -3.85
CA TYR A 34 -3.14 -4.36 -3.68
C TYR A 34 -3.27 -4.87 -2.23
N ASP A 35 -4.45 -4.67 -1.63
CA ASP A 35 -4.76 -4.96 -0.21
C ASP A 35 -4.02 -4.06 0.82
N LEU A 36 -3.26 -3.04 0.39
CA LEU A 36 -2.58 -2.05 1.24
C LEU A 36 -3.20 -0.65 1.10
N GLU A 37 -4.53 -0.58 1.20
CA GLU A 37 -5.29 0.66 1.05
C GLU A 37 -5.02 1.67 2.18
N LEU A 38 -5.10 2.97 1.86
CA LEU A 38 -5.00 4.04 2.86
C LEU A 38 -6.12 3.91 3.90
N ARG A 39 -5.78 4.14 5.17
CA ARG A 39 -6.78 4.17 6.25
C ARG A 39 -7.79 5.30 5.98
N PRO A 40 -9.08 5.13 6.34
CA PRO A 40 -10.13 6.11 6.03
C PRO A 40 -9.82 7.52 6.52
N GLU A 41 -9.22 7.65 7.71
CA GLU A 41 -8.84 8.95 8.26
C GLU A 41 -7.79 9.68 7.42
N VAL A 42 -6.83 8.95 6.83
CA VAL A 42 -5.80 9.51 5.96
C VAL A 42 -6.41 10.00 4.65
N ILE A 43 -7.39 9.26 4.12
CA ILE A 43 -8.12 9.65 2.91
C ILE A 43 -8.88 10.97 3.14
N GLU A 44 -9.55 11.12 4.28
CA GLU A 44 -10.31 12.34 4.59
C GLU A 44 -9.39 13.55 4.81
N GLU A 45 -8.27 13.37 5.53
CA GLU A 45 -7.27 14.43 5.69
C GLU A 45 -6.67 14.88 4.34
N LEU A 46 -6.36 13.93 3.45
CA LEU A 46 -5.90 14.22 2.09
C LEU A 46 -6.94 15.01 1.30
N LYS A 47 -8.22 14.62 1.33
CA LYS A 47 -9.30 15.33 0.65
C LYS A 47 -9.44 16.76 1.14
N GLU A 48 -9.35 16.99 2.46
CA GLU A 48 -9.37 18.35 3.01
C GLU A 48 -8.14 19.15 2.60
N SER A 49 -6.94 18.55 2.66
CA SER A 49 -5.70 19.17 2.21
C SER A 49 -5.76 19.61 0.74
N MET A 50 -6.33 18.79 -0.15
CA MET A 50 -6.49 19.10 -1.56
C MET A 50 -7.39 20.32 -1.83
N LYS A 51 -8.30 20.66 -0.92
CA LYS A 51 -9.14 21.88 -1.02
C LYS A 51 -8.35 23.16 -0.70
N SER A 52 -7.26 23.05 0.05
CA SER A 52 -6.40 24.18 0.38
C SER A 52 -5.68 24.71 -0.88
N LYS A 53 -5.44 26.02 -0.92
CA LYS A 53 -4.56 26.67 -1.92
C LYS A 53 -3.19 27.02 -1.36
N GLU A 54 -2.97 26.83 -0.07
CA GLU A 54 -1.67 27.04 0.56
C GLU A 54 -0.70 25.96 0.11
N ARG A 55 0.51 26.36 -0.28
CA ARG A 55 1.54 25.44 -0.78
C ARG A 55 2.85 25.73 -0.06
N ILE A 56 3.57 24.67 0.25
CA ILE A 56 4.92 24.73 0.79
C ILE A 56 5.88 24.39 -0.35
N PRO A 57 7.00 25.11 -0.52
CA PRO A 57 8.01 24.76 -1.53
C PRO A 57 8.50 23.32 -1.36
N ALA A 58 8.64 22.59 -2.48
CA ALA A 58 9.01 21.18 -2.47
C ALA A 58 10.40 20.95 -1.83
N GLU A 59 11.33 21.88 -2.04
CA GLU A 59 12.69 21.86 -1.49
C GLU A 59 12.67 21.94 0.04
N ARG A 60 11.73 22.71 0.60
CA ARG A 60 11.56 22.80 2.05
C ARG A 60 11.05 21.48 2.62
N VAL A 61 10.05 20.88 1.96
CA VAL A 61 9.50 19.58 2.37
C VAL A 61 10.56 18.48 2.28
N ALA A 62 11.32 18.44 1.18
CA ALA A 62 12.40 17.48 0.99
C ALA A 62 13.45 17.58 2.10
N LYS A 63 13.87 18.79 2.46
CA LYS A 63 14.80 19.03 3.57
C LYS A 63 14.25 18.56 4.92
N GLU A 64 12.98 18.83 5.20
CA GLU A 64 12.32 18.40 6.44
C GLU A 64 12.20 16.87 6.54
N LEU A 65 12.04 16.19 5.39
CA LEU A 65 11.96 14.73 5.29
C LEU A 65 13.33 14.03 5.13
N GLY A 66 14.42 14.79 5.02
CA GLY A 66 15.76 14.23 4.79
C GLY A 66 15.93 13.55 3.43
N LEU A 67 15.21 14.02 2.41
CA LEU A 67 15.27 13.51 1.04
C LEU A 67 16.28 14.32 0.22
N ASP A 68 17.08 13.65 -0.61
CA ASP A 68 17.84 14.30 -1.67
C ASP A 68 16.89 14.67 -2.82
N TRP A 69 16.87 15.96 -3.19
CA TRP A 69 15.94 16.55 -4.16
C TRP A 69 16.68 17.32 -5.25
#